data_AF-A0A925QAA0-F1
#
_entry.id   AF-A0A925QAA0-F1
#
_cell.length_a   1.000
_cell.length_b   1.000
_cell.length_c   1.000
_cell.angle_alpha   90.00
_cell.angle_beta   90.00
_cell.angle_gamma   90.00
#
_symmetry.space_group_name_H-M   'P 1'
#
loop_
_entity.id
_entity.type
_entity.pdbx_description
1 polymer ?
#
loop_
_entity_poly.entity_id
_entity_poly.type
_entity_poly.pdbx_seq_one_letter_code
_entity_poly.pdbx_strand_id
1 'polypeptide(L)' 'RWVHVAVAAFIALGAAGLIAGWSGILIWLGVSGAVLLVGRWIVGRLGGLSGDTYGALCEIMESGVLVAFGLRIWSGIG' A
#
# COMPACT_ATOMS: atom_id res chain seq x y z
N ARG A 1 6.19 1.59 -20.16
CA ARG A 1 5.15 1.09 -19.21
C ARG A 1 5.71 0.87 -17.80
N TRP A 2 6.81 0.13 -17.60
CA TRP A 2 7.46 -0.03 -16.29
C TRP A 2 8.07 1.26 -15.71
N VAL A 3 8.58 2.15 -16.57
CA VAL A 3 9.11 3.46 -16.14
C VAL A 3 8.04 4.29 -15.43
N HIS A 4 6.79 4.32 -15.93
CA HIS A 4 5.70 5.04 -15.25
C HIS A 4 5.41 4.47 -13.87
N VAL A 5 5.44 3.14 -13.72
CA VAL A 5 5.25 2.47 -12.42
C VAL A 5 6.38 2.82 -11.46
N ALA A 6 7.63 2.79 -11.93
CA ALA A 6 8.78 3.15 -11.12
C ALA A 6 8.71 4.62 -10.67
N VAL A 7 8.42 5.54 -11.60
CA VAL A 7 8.26 6.97 -11.28
C VAL A 7 7.13 7.19 -10.28
N ALA A 8 5.96 6.59 -10.50
CA ALA A 8 4.83 6.70 -9.57
C ALA A 8 5.17 6.12 -8.19
N ALA A 9 5.88 4.99 -8.14
CA ALA A 9 6.33 4.38 -6.89
C ALA A 9 7.31 5.28 -6.13
N PHE A 10 8.30 5.89 -6.83
CA PHE A 10 9.22 6.82 -6.20
C PHE A 10 8.55 8.10 -5.70
N ILE A 11 7.60 8.65 -6.47
CA ILE A 11 6.80 9.81 -6.03
C ILE A 11 6.01 9.45 -4.77
N ALA A 12 5.31 8.32 -4.76
CA ALA A 12 4.51 7.88 -3.63
C ALA A 12 5.37 7.58 -2.39
N LEU A 13 6.52 6.92 -2.57
CA LEU A 13 7.49 6.65 -1.51
C LEU A 13 8.06 7.96 -0.92
N GLY A 14 8.42 8.91 -1.79
CA GLY A 14 8.89 10.24 -1.37
C GLY A 14 7.82 10.99 -0.59
N ALA A 15 6.58 11.01 -1.07
CA ALA A 15 5.45 11.62 -0.37
C ALA A 15 5.21 10.97 1.01
N ALA A 16 5.24 9.64 1.10
CA ALA A 16 5.10 8.93 2.37
C ALA A 16 6.21 9.29 3.37
N GLY A 17 7.45 9.38 2.88
CA GLY A 17 8.59 9.82 3.69
C GLY A 17 8.47 11.27 4.17
N LEU A 18 7.97 12.19 3.33
CA LEU A 18 7.76 13.59 3.71
C LEU A 18 6.63 13.76 4.74
N ILE A 19 5.54 13.00 4.62
CA ILE A 19 4.36 13.14 5.49
C ILE A 19 4.59 12.49 6.87
N ALA A 20 5.24 11.32 6.92
CA ALA A 20 5.32 10.51 8.13
C ALA A 20 6.73 9.99 8.45
N GLY A 21 7.76 10.51 7.79
CA GLY A 21 9.15 10.09 7.99
C GLY A 21 9.36 8.61 7.70
N TRP A 22 10.21 7.97 8.53
CA TRP A 22 10.50 6.54 8.42
C TRP A 22 9.27 5.65 8.54
N SER A 23 8.30 6.02 9.38
CA SER A 23 7.08 5.22 9.51
C SER A 23 6.24 5.20 8.24
N GLY A 24 6.18 6.33 7.51
CA GLY A 24 5.48 6.41 6.23
C GLY A 24 6.14 5.52 5.18
N ILE A 25 7.48 5.54 5.13
CA ILE A 25 8.26 4.65 4.25
C ILE A 25 7.96 3.18 4.56
N LEU A 26 7.99 2.78 5.84
CA LEU A 26 7.72 1.40 6.25
C LEU A 26 6.29 0.96 5.95
N ILE A 27 5.30 1.82 6.19
CA ILE A 27 3.90 1.55 5.86
C ILE A 27 3.74 1.39 4.34
N TRP A 28 4.32 2.28 3.54
CA TRP A 28 4.25 2.22 2.08
C TRP A 28 4.87 0.94 1.52
N LEU A 29 6.05 0.56 2.03
CA LEU A 29 6.73 -0.69 1.65
C LEU A 29 5.92 -1.91 2.06
N GLY A 30 5.37 -1.91 3.28
CA GLY A 30 4.53 -2.99 3.79
C GLY A 30 3.27 -3.21 2.95
N VAL A 31 2.55 -2.13 2.63
CA VAL A 31 1.35 -2.17 1.79
C VAL A 31 1.68 -2.61 0.37
N SER A 32 2.75 -2.08 -0.23
CA SER A 32 3.19 -2.49 -1.56
C SER A 32 3.53 -3.99 -1.60
N GLY A 33 4.24 -4.48 -0.58
CA GLY A 33 4.53 -5.91 -0.41
C GLY A 33 3.26 -6.75 -0.26
N ALA A 34 2.32 -6.31 0.57
CA ALA A 34 1.04 -6.98 0.76
C ALA A 34 0.23 -7.07 -0.54
N VAL A 35 0.11 -5.98 -1.31
CA VAL A 35 -0.55 -5.98 -2.62
C VAL A 35 0.08 -6.99 -3.57
N LEU A 36 1.42 -7.04 -3.64
CA LEU A 36 2.12 -7.97 -4.52
C LEU A 36 1.90 -9.43 -4.08
N LEU A 37 1.97 -9.72 -2.79
CA LEU A 37 1.79 -11.08 -2.26
C LEU A 37 0.35 -11.55 -2.43
N VAL A 38 -0.63 -10.74 -2.00
CA VAL A 38 -2.04 -11.08 -2.08
C VAL A 38 -2.48 -11.11 -3.55
N GLY A 39 -2.06 -10.16 -4.37
CA GLY A 39 -2.34 -10.14 -5.80
C GLY A 39 -1.83 -11.42 -6.49
N ARG A 40 -0.59 -11.85 -6.20
CA ARG A 40 -0.05 -13.12 -6.73
C ARG A 40 -0.86 -14.33 -6.25
N TRP A 41 -1.26 -14.36 -4.97
CA TRP A 41 -2.06 -15.44 -4.42
C TRP A 41 -3.43 -15.52 -5.10
N ILE A 42 -4.10 -14.38 -5.32
CA ILE A 42 -5.38 -14.29 -6.02
C ILE A 42 -5.24 -14.77 -7.46
N VAL A 43 -4.23 -14.29 -8.20
CA VAL A 43 -3.99 -14.74 -9.58
C VAL A 43 -3.82 -16.26 -9.63
N GLY A 44 -3.09 -16.84 -8.67
CA GLY A 44 -2.92 -18.30 -8.58
C GLY A 44 -4.20 -19.08 -8.24
N ARG A 45 -5.19 -18.43 -7.62
CA ARG A 45 -6.47 -19.04 -7.19
C ARG A 45 -7.60 -18.86 -8.20
N LEU A 46 -7.70 -17.66 -8.77
CA LEU A 46 -8.83 -17.23 -9.61
C LEU A 46 -8.46 -17.11 -11.10
N GLY A 47 -7.19 -17.34 -11.47
CA GLY A 47 -6.71 -17.29 -12.86
C GLY A 47 -6.44 -15.87 -13.38
N GLY A 48 -6.54 -14.85 -12.53
CA GLY A 48 -6.28 -13.45 -12.89
C GLY A 48 -6.71 -12.48 -11.80
N LEU A 49 -6.54 -11.18 -12.09
CA LEU A 49 -7.08 -10.09 -11.27
C LEU A 49 -8.12 -9.34 -12.10
N SER A 50 -9.40 -9.43 -11.71
CA SER A 50 -10.49 -8.65 -12.30
C SER A 50 -10.53 -7.23 -11.73
N GLY A 51 -11.34 -6.36 -12.35
CA GLY A 51 -11.61 -5.01 -11.83
C GLY A 51 -12.11 -5.03 -10.38
N ASP A 52 -13.08 -5.90 -10.07
CA ASP A 52 -13.64 -6.02 -8.72
C ASP A 52 -12.59 -6.46 -7.70
N THR A 53 -11.70 -7.37 -8.08
CA THR A 53 -10.68 -7.87 -7.15
C THR A 53 -9.58 -6.84 -6.92
N TYR A 54 -9.20 -6.08 -7.96
CA TYR A 54 -8.31 -4.93 -7.82
C TYR A 54 -8.94 -3.83 -6.95
N GLY A 55 -10.22 -3.53 -7.15
CA GLY A 55 -10.96 -2.54 -6.37
C GLY A 55 -11.00 -2.92 -4.89
N ALA A 56 -11.43 -4.15 -4.58
CA ALA A 56 -11.46 -4.65 -3.21
C ALA A 56 -10.08 -4.64 -2.55
N LEU A 57 -9.02 -5.03 -3.28
CA LEU A 57 -7.65 -4.91 -2.76
C LEU A 57 -7.27 -3.47 -2.46
N CYS A 58 -7.62 -2.52 -3.33
CA CYS A 58 -7.34 -1.11 -3.11
C CYS A 58 -8.01 -0.59 -1.83
N GLU A 59 -9.30 -0.85 -1.67
CA GLU A 59 -10.07 -0.42 -0.49
C GLU A 59 -9.52 -1.00 0.82
N ILE A 60 -9.14 -2.28 0.81
CA ILE A 60 -8.53 -2.94 1.97
C ILE A 60 -7.19 -2.29 2.33
N MET A 61 -6.36 -1.99 1.32
CA MET A 61 -5.06 -1.35 1.56
C MET A 61 -5.20 0.09 2.04
N GLU A 62 -6.11 0.88 1.46
CA GLU A 62 -6.42 2.24 1.92
C GLU A 62 -6.88 2.24 3.38
N SER A 63 -7.82 1.35 3.72
CA SER A 63 -8.29 1.17 5.08
C SER A 63 -7.15 0.77 6.03
N GLY A 64 -6.28 -0.15 5.61
CA GLY A 64 -5.11 -0.57 6.38
C GLY A 64 -4.11 0.56 6.64
N VAL A 65 -3.86 1.42 5.64
CA VAL A 65 -3.02 2.62 5.80
C VAL A 65 -3.64 3.58 6.81
N LEU A 66 -4.94 3.87 6.69
CA LEU A 66 -5.65 4.76 7.62
C LEU A 66 -5.60 4.24 9.06
N VAL A 67 -5.79 2.94 9.27
CA VAL A 67 -5.66 2.31 10.59
C VAL A 67 -4.23 2.44 11.12
N ALA A 68 -3.21 2.14 10.30
CA ALA A 68 -1.82 2.25 10.71
C ALA A 68 -1.44 3.69 11.11
N PHE A 69 -1.89 4.68 10.33
CA PHE A 69 -1.71 6.10 10.66
C PHE A 69 -2.48 6.51 11.92
N GLY A 70 -3.72 6.07 12.07
CA GLY A 70 -4.53 6.32 13.26
C GLY A 70 -3.88 5.78 14.53
N LEU A 71 -3.37 4.55 14.49
CA LEU A 71 -2.63 3.94 15.60
C LEU A 71 -1.33 4.68 15.90
N ARG A 72 -0.59 5.11 14.87
CA ARG A 72 0.62 5.94 15.04
C ARG A 72 0.29 7.25 15.75
N ILE A 73 -0.72 7.98 15.27
CA ILE A 73 -1.14 9.26 15.85
C ILE A 73 -1.54 9.04 17.31
N TRP A 74 -2.35 8.02 17.59
CA TRP A 74 -2.73 7.66 18.95
C TRP A 74 -1.51 7.40 19.85
N SER A 75 -0.55 6.59 19.37
CA SER A 75 0.67 6.26 20.13
C SER A 75 1.61 7.45 20.37
N GLY A 76 1.51 8.52 19.58
CA GLY A 76 2.31 9.73 19.75
C GLY A 76 1.64 10.81 20.62
N ILE A 77 0.35 10.66 20.93
CA ILE A 77 -0.40 11.54 21.84
C ILE A 77 -0.38 11.00 23.28
N GLY A 78 -0.09 9.71 23.45
CA GLY A 78 0.04 9.03 24.74
C GLY A 78 1.35 9.25 25.46
#